data_AF-A0A368H8U6-F1
#
_entry.id   AF-A0A368H8U6-F1
#
_cell.length_a   1.000
_cell.length_b   1.000
_cell.length_c   1.000
_cell.angle_alpha   90.00
_cell.angle_beta   90.00
_cell.angle_gamma   90.00
#
_symmetry.space_group_name_H-M   'P 1'
#
loop_
_entity.id
_entity.type
_entity.pdbx_description
1 polymer ?
#
loop_
_entity_poly.entity_id
_entity_poly.type
_entity_poly.pdbx_seq_one_letter_code
_entity_poly.pdbx_strand_id
1 'polypeptide(L)' 'MIASMRVNELQTVLSMFKMPKLGKKQELIQRCTDLLRTPALQIQVANQVKILVGKNNSRAAPYSVPMR' A
#
# COMPACT_ATOMS: atom_id res chain seq x y z
N MET A 1 5.01 -9.31 2.23
CA MET A 1 4.15 -8.16 2.58
C MET A 1 3.58 -7.48 1.33
N ILE A 2 4.40 -6.90 0.44
CA ILE A 2 3.93 -6.24 -0.80
C ILE A 2 3.32 -7.23 -1.83
N ALA A 3 3.89 -8.43 -1.99
CA ALA A 3 3.38 -9.42 -2.95
C ALA A 3 1.97 -9.96 -2.60
N SER A 4 1.57 -9.87 -1.33
CA SER A 4 0.22 -10.22 -0.85
C SER A 4 -0.79 -9.10 -1.04
N MET A 5 -0.36 -7.88 -1.37
CA MET A 5 -1.26 -6.75 -1.61
C MET A 5 -1.97 -6.90 -2.95
N ARG A 6 -3.21 -6.40 -3.03
CA ARG A 6 -3.96 -6.40 -4.30
C ARG A 6 -3.37 -5.38 -5.25
N VAL A 7 -3.55 -5.63 -6.56
CA VAL A 7 -3.16 -4.69 -7.65
C VAL A 7 -3.69 -3.28 -7.38
N ASN A 8 -4.91 -3.16 -6.86
CA ASN A 8 -5.52 -1.88 -6.52
C ASN A 8 -4.74 -1.10 -5.45
N GLU A 9 -4.19 -1.80 -4.44
CA GLU A 9 -3.38 -1.15 -3.39
C GLU A 9 -1.99 -0.79 -3.90
N LEU A 10 -1.37 -1.67 -4.70
CA LEU A 10 -0.10 -1.38 -5.39
C LEU A 10 -0.23 -0.14 -6.28
N GLN A 11 -1.32 -0.04 -7.05
CA GLN A 11 -1.62 1.14 -7.88
C GLN A 11 -1.86 2.40 -7.05
N THR A 12 -2.49 2.27 -5.88
CA THR A 12 -2.70 3.41 -4.97
C THR A 12 -1.38 3.94 -4.43
N VAL A 13 -0.48 3.05 -3.98
CA VAL A 13 0.89 3.42 -3.56
C VAL A 13 1.64 4.07 -4.72
N LEU A 14 1.68 3.43 -5.90
CA LEU A 14 2.38 3.97 -7.07
C LEU A 14 1.81 5.32 -7.54
N SER A 15 0.50 5.52 -7.44
CA SER A 15 -0.15 6.80 -7.75
C SER A 15 0.35 7.93 -6.85
N MET A 16 0.65 7.65 -5.58
CA MET A 16 1.15 8.64 -4.62
C MET A 16 2.58 9.08 -4.97
N PHE A 17 3.41 8.14 -5.44
CA PHE A 17 4.78 8.39 -5.87
C PHE A 17 4.87 8.88 -7.33
N LYS A 18 3.75 9.23 -7.97
CA LYS A 18 3.67 9.58 -9.40
C LYS A 18 4.33 8.55 -10.33
N MET A 19 4.34 7.28 -9.91
CA MET A 19 4.88 6.16 -10.69
C MET A 19 3.83 5.64 -11.69
N PRO A 20 4.26 5.04 -12.81
CA PRO A 20 3.32 4.55 -13.81
C PRO A 20 2.53 3.35 -13.25
N LYS A 21 1.20 3.46 -13.28
CA LYS A 21 0.23 2.49 -12.75
C LYS A 21 -0.08 1.34 -13.73
N LEU A 22 0.48 1.42 -14.93
CA LEU A 22 0.33 0.48 -16.04
C LEU A 22 1.44 -0.57 -15.97
N GLY A 23 1.05 -1.82 -15.80
CA GLY A 23 1.93 -2.98 -15.74
C GLY A 23 1.22 -4.22 -15.21
N LYS A 24 1.78 -5.41 -15.47
CA LYS A 24 1.30 -6.67 -14.85
C LYS A 24 1.47 -6.59 -13.33
N LYS A 25 0.74 -7.41 -12.56
CA LYS A 25 0.88 -7.48 -11.09
C LYS A 25 2.36 -7.60 -10.65
N GLN A 26 3.16 -8.38 -11.37
CA GLN A 26 4.60 -8.50 -11.12
C GLN A 26 5.37 -7.18 -11.30
N GLU A 27 5.13 -6.43 -12.38
CA GLU A 27 5.76 -5.12 -12.63
C GLU A 27 5.43 -4.12 -11.51
N LEU A 28 4.18 -4.13 -11.03
CA LEU A 28 3.76 -3.27 -9.92
C LEU A 28 4.46 -3.66 -8.61
N ILE A 29 4.60 -4.96 -8.33
CA ILE A 29 5.35 -5.46 -7.16
C ILE A 29 6.81 -5.05 -7.28
N GLN A 30 7.44 -5.27 -8.44
CA GLN A 30 8.84 -4.93 -8.70
C GLN A 30 9.11 -3.44 -8.44
N ARG A 31 8.24 -2.56 -8.94
CA ARG A 31 8.36 -1.11 -8.70
C ARG A 31 8.12 -0.72 -7.26
N CYS A 32 7.15 -1.31 -6.57
CA CYS A 32 6.97 -1.08 -5.14
C CYS A 32 8.18 -1.57 -4.33
N THR A 33 8.81 -2.68 -4.74
CA THR A 33 10.05 -3.19 -4.12
C THR A 33 11.24 -2.28 -4.38
N ASP A 34 11.35 -1.72 -5.59
CA ASP A 34 12.39 -0.76 -5.96
C ASP A 34 12.26 0.57 -5.16
N LEU A 35 11.04 1.07 -5.02
CA LEU A 35 10.73 2.21 -4.15
C LEU A 35 11.08 1.93 -2.69
N LEU A 36 10.89 0.69 -2.21
CA LEU A 36 11.26 0.29 -0.85
C LEU A 36 12.77 0.14 -0.66
N ARG A 37 13.52 -0.06 -1.76
CA ARG A 37 14.99 -0.09 -1.77
C ARG A 37 15.58 1.33 -1.65
N THR A 38 14.79 2.36 -1.93
CA THR A 38 15.19 3.76 -1.76
C THR A 38 14.89 4.22 -0.33
N PRO A 39 15.90 4.47 0.54
CA PRO A 39 15.67 4.77 1.96
C PRO A 39 14.86 6.04 2.20
N ALA A 40 14.96 7.03 1.30
CA ALA A 40 14.18 8.27 1.36
C ALA A 40 12.66 8.05 1.13
N LEU A 41 12.30 7.02 0.36
CA LEU A 41 10.92 6.69 0.02
C LEU A 41 10.41 5.50 0.84
N GLN A 42 11.30 4.68 1.39
CA GLN A 42 10.98 3.50 2.19
C GLN A 42 10.03 3.83 3.35
N ILE A 43 10.28 4.90 4.09
CA ILE A 43 9.42 5.32 5.22
C ILE A 43 8.03 5.71 4.72
N GLN A 44 7.94 6.47 3.62
CA GLN A 44 6.66 6.88 3.04
C GLN A 44 5.87 5.69 2.48
N VAL A 45 6.53 4.79 1.73
CA VAL A 45 5.91 3.58 1.18
C VAL A 45 5.46 2.66 2.30
N ALA A 46 6.30 2.42 3.31
CA ALA A 46 5.97 1.57 4.44
C ALA A 46 4.80 2.12 5.24
N ASN A 47 4.76 3.42 5.50
CA ASN A 47 3.64 4.06 6.19
C ASN A 47 2.35 3.93 5.38
N GLN A 48 2.43 4.11 4.06
CA GLN A 48 1.26 4.00 3.19
C GLN A 48 0.75 2.57 3.05
N VAL A 49 1.65 1.60 2.91
CA VAL A 49 1.33 0.16 2.94
C VAL A 49 0.70 -0.21 4.29
N LYS A 50 1.22 0.33 5.40
CA LYS A 50 0.65 0.11 6.74
C LYS A 50 -0.76 0.68 6.88
N ILE A 51 -1.03 1.87 6.32
CA ILE A 51 -2.37 2.48 6.29
C ILE A 51 -3.32 1.65 5.41
N LEU A 52 -2.89 1.23 4.23
CA LEU A 52 -3.68 0.42 3.29
C LEU A 52 -4.03 -0.96 3.87
N VAL A 53 -3.01 -1.68 4.37
CA VAL A 53 -3.18 -2.99 5.03
C VAL A 53 -4.00 -2.85 6.32
N GLY A 54 -3.74 -1.83 7.13
CA GLY A 54 -4.47 -1.55 8.36
C GLY A 54 -5.94 -1.19 8.12
N LYS A 55 -6.21 -0.45 7.04
CA LYS A 55 -7.57 -0.08 6.59
C LYS A 55 -8.32 -1.26 5.99
N ASN A 56 -7.61 -2.22 5.39
CA ASN A 56 -8.22 -3.48 4.92
C ASN A 56 -8.51 -4.45 6.09
N ASN A 57 -7.72 -4.42 7.16
CA ASN A 57 -7.97 -5.21 8.38
C ASN A 57 -9.10 -4.62 9.27
N SER A 58 -9.29 -3.31 9.23
CA SER A 58 -10.40 -2.61 9.92
C SER A 58 -11.73 -2.63 9.15
N ARG A 59 -11.83 -3.39 8.05
CA ARG A 59 -13.14 -3.84 7.53
C ARG A 59 -13.72 -4.99 8.34
N ALA A 60 -13.04 -5.46 9.39
CA ALA A 60 -13.68 -6.14 10.50
C ALA A 60 -14.27 -5.10 11.46
N ALA A 61 -15.61 -5.01 11.44
CA ALA A 61 -16.50 -4.21 12.29
C ALA A 61 -16.78 -2.74 11.89
N PRO A 62 -17.98 -2.44 11.36
CA PRO A 62 -18.47 -1.06 11.17
C PRO A 62 -19.02 -0.41 12.44
N TYR A 63 -18.63 -0.84 13.65
CA TYR A 63 -19.21 -0.33 14.88
C TYR A 63 -18.16 0.41 15.72
N SER A 64 -18.09 1.73 15.53
CA SER A 64 -17.54 2.63 16.54
C SER A 64 -18.48 2.61 17.75
N VAL A 65 -18.20 1.76 18.73
CA VAL A 65 -18.86 1.85 20.04
C VAL A 65 -18.38 3.15 20.72
N PRO A 66 -19.28 4.08 21.07
CA PRO A 66 -18.89 5.27 21.81
C PRO A 66 -18.56 4.84 23.24
N MET A 67 -17.35 5.11 23.69
CA MET A 67 -17.02 5.03 25.12
C MET A 67 -17.82 6.12 25.85
N ARG A 68 -18.57 5.70 26.86
CA ARG A 68 -19.27 6.55 27.82
C ARG A 68 -18.54 6.51 29.15
#